data_AF-A0A4Q5RN27-F1
#
_entry.id   AF-A0A4Q5RN27-F1
#
_cell.length_a   1.000
_cell.length_b   1.000
_cell.length_c   1.000
_cell.angle_alpha   90.00
_cell.angle_beta   90.00
_cell.angle_gamma   90.00
#
_symmetry.space_group_name_H-M   'P 1'
#
loop_
_entity.id
_entity.type
_entity.pdbx_description
1 polymer ?
#
loop_
_entity_poly.entity_id
_entity_poly.type
_entity_poly.pdbx_seq_one_letter_code
_entity_poly.pdbx_strand_id
1 'polypeptide(L)' 'MSGARILMTLVPQLQRSGGKLGLVTLCVGVGQGFAVAVERV' A
#
# COMPACT_ATOMS: atom_id res chain seq x y z
N MET A 1 10.89 -5.11 -5.76
CA MET A 1 9.95 -6.09 -5.16
C MET A 1 9.19 -5.57 -3.92
N SER A 2 9.80 -4.79 -3.02
CA SER A 2 9.17 -4.38 -1.74
C SER A 2 7.82 -3.66 -1.87
N GLY A 3 7.66 -2.76 -2.84
CA GLY A 3 6.39 -2.02 -3.04
C GLY A 3 5.21 -2.94 -3.38
N ALA A 4 5.39 -3.86 -4.33
CA ALA A 4 4.37 -4.86 -4.67
C ALA A 4 4.01 -5.76 -3.47
N ARG A 5 5.02 -6.17 -2.68
CA ARG A 5 4.79 -6.97 -1.47
C ARG A 5 3.95 -6.21 -0.43
N ILE A 6 4.25 -4.94 -0.18
CA ILE A 6 3.48 -4.13 0.80
C ILE A 6 2.05 -3.92 0.31
N LEU A 7 1.87 -3.63 -0.98
CA LEU A 7 0.54 -3.50 -1.58
C LEU A 7 -0.28 -4.79 -1.45
N MET A 8 0.35 -5.94 -1.73
CA MET A 8 -0.25 -7.27 -1.60
C MET A 8 -0.54 -7.67 -0.14
N THR A 9 0.12 -7.03 0.83
CA THR A 9 -0.25 -7.15 2.25
C THR A 9 -1.42 -6.24 2.59
N LEU A 10 -1.46 -5.01 2.09
CA LEU A 10 -2.50 -4.02 2.40
C LEU A 10 -3.89 -4.48 1.94
N VAL A 11 -4.02 -4.97 0.71
CA VAL A 11 -5.33 -5.36 0.13
C VAL A 11 -6.09 -6.38 1.00
N PRO A 12 -5.52 -7.55 1.38
CA PRO A 12 -6.20 -8.49 2.26
C PRO A 12 -6.37 -7.95 3.69
N GLN A 13 -5.51 -7.04 4.16
CA GLN A 13 -5.70 -6.38 5.46
C GLN A 13 -6.94 -5.46 5.44
N LEU A 14 -7.18 -4.71 4.35
CA LEU A 14 -8.40 -3.92 4.18
C LEU A 14 -9.66 -4.79 4.15
N GLN A 15 -9.58 -5.97 3.51
CA GLN A 15 -10.69 -6.93 3.54
C GLN A 15 -10.98 -7.46 4.95
N ARG A 16 -9.94 -7.89 5.67
CA ARG A 16 -10.08 -8.46 7.04
C ARG A 16 -10.54 -7.44 8.07
N SER A 17 -10.05 -6.21 7.97
CA SER A 17 -10.41 -5.13 8.89
C SER A 17 -11.74 -4.44 8.54
N GLY A 18 -12.33 -4.74 7.37
CA GLY A 18 -13.46 -3.98 6.84
C GLY A 18 -13.09 -2.57 6.35
N GLY A 19 -11.81 -2.18 6.38
CA GLY A 19 -11.34 -0.88 5.92
C GLY A 19 -11.66 -0.62 4.44
N LYS A 20 -12.07 0.60 4.10
CA LYS A 20 -12.42 1.00 2.73
C LYS A 20 -11.23 1.59 1.97
N LEU A 21 -10.43 2.42 2.64
CA LEU A 21 -9.32 3.15 2.04
C LEU A 21 -7.99 2.72 2.68
N GLY A 22 -6.94 2.62 1.89
CA GLY A 22 -5.59 2.38 2.36
C GLY A 22 -4.55 3.16 1.57
N LEU A 23 -3.41 3.41 2.21
CA LEU A 23 -2.28 4.15 1.64
C LEU A 23 -1.00 3.37 1.88
N VAL A 24 -0.21 3.19 0.83
CA VAL A 24 1.17 2.70 0.93
C VAL A 24 2.12 3.83 0.58
N THR A 25 3.16 4.00 1.37
CA THR A 25 4.26 4.94 1.11
C THR A 25 5.59 4.22 1.21
N LEU A 26 6.55 4.57 0.34
CA LEU A 26 7.91 4.03 0.38
C LEU A 26 8.93 5.11 0.02
N CYS A 27 10.05 5.09 0.75
CA CYS A 27 11.26 5.75 0.30
C CYS A 27 11.98 4.90 -0.76
N VAL A 28 12.65 5.59 -1.66
CA VAL A 28 13.55 5.04 -2.67
C VAL A 28 14.90 5.74 -2.47
N GLY A 29 15.99 5.04 -2.78
CA GLY A 29 17.33 5.63 -2.73
C GLY A 29 17.41 6.93 -3.55
N VAL A 30 18.49 7.69 -3.35
CA VAL A 30 18.73 8.98 -4.04
C VAL A 30 17.67 10.08 -3.80
N GLY A 31 16.90 9.99 -2.70
CA GLY A 31 15.98 11.04 -2.28
C GLY A 31 14.60 10.99 -2.93
N GLN A 32 14.20 9.83 -3.45
CA GLN A 32 12.91 9.63 -4.11
C GLN A 32 11.90 8.94 -3.18
N GLY A 33 10.62 9.01 -3.54
CA GLY A 33 9.56 8.30 -2.86
C GLY A 33 8.31 8.18 -3.71
N PHE A 34 7.45 7.24 -3.35
CA PHE A 34 6.15 7.08 -4.00
C PHE A 34 5.06 6.77 -2.97
N ALA A 35 3.84 7.14 -3.33
CA ALA A 35 2.63 6.88 -2.55
C ALA A 35 1.55 6.30 -3.46
N VAL A 36 0.82 5.29 -2.97
CA VAL A 36 -0.28 4.66 -3.70
C VAL A 36 -1.49 4.60 -2.79
N ALA A 37 -2.57 5.28 -3.19
CA ALA A 37 -3.88 5.18 -2.56
C ALA A 37 -4.67 4.03 -3.20
N VAL A 38 -5.36 3.25 -2.37
CA VAL A 38 -6.13 2.07 -2.80
C VAL A 38 -7.49 2.11 -2.13
N GLU A 39 -8.55 1.84 -2.88
CA GLU A 39 -9.91 1.65 -2.37
C GLU A 39 -10.29 0.17 -2.51
N ARG A 40 -10.81 -0.41 -1.44
CA ARG A 40 -11.40 -1.74 -1.45
C ARG A 40 -12.82 -1.66 -2.02
N VAL A 41 -13.01 -2.26 -3.18
CA VAL A 41 -14.31 -2.56 -3.80
C VAL A 41 -14.95 -3.80 -3.20
#